data_AF-A0A3A1P908-F1
#
_entry.id   AF-A0A3A1P908-F1
#
_cell.length_a   1.000
_cell.length_b   1.000
_cell.length_c   1.000
_cell.angle_alpha   90.00
_cell.angle_beta   90.00
_cell.angle_gamma   90.00
#
_symmetry.space_group_name_H-M   'P 1'
#
loop_
_entity.id
_entity.type
_entity.pdbx_description
1 polymer ?
#
loop_
_entity_poly.entity_id
_entity_poly.type
_entity_poly.pdbx_seq_one_letter_code
_entity_poly.pdbx_strand_id
1 'polypeptide(L)'
;MARQAQVQRCSHKGRIMHKTLTTLALASAMLAAPALAQNDIGTLERGAYICELPGDVRGAAGIPQPEESFTITNASRYSSPQGSGTYLRRGNEVRMTSGPRNGNVYRIMSRSFLRLLDGDGTPGKLRCIRLGR
;
A
#
# COMPACT_ATOMS: atom_id res chain seq x y z
N MET A 1 -14.06 -57.65 -38.69
CA MET A 1 -14.01 -57.67 -40.17
C MET A 1 -15.22 -56.94 -40.72
N ALA A 2 -15.05 -56.25 -41.86
CA ALA A 2 -16.08 -55.79 -42.80
C ALA A 2 -17.01 -54.65 -42.30
N ARG A 3 -16.84 -53.43 -42.84
CA ARG A 3 -17.47 -52.91 -44.09
C ARG A 3 -18.99 -52.78 -43.91
N GLN A 4 -19.48 -51.55 -43.73
CA GLN A 4 -19.97 -50.69 -44.83
C GLN A 4 -20.94 -51.39 -45.78
N ALA A 5 -22.17 -50.89 -45.84
CA ALA A 5 -22.93 -50.64 -47.08
C ALA A 5 -24.34 -50.12 -46.70
N GLN A 6 -24.69 -48.87 -47.05
CA GLN A 6 -25.61 -48.54 -48.17
C GLN A 6 -27.08 -48.47 -47.66
N VAL A 7 -28.04 -47.60 -48.01
CA VAL A 7 -28.35 -46.70 -49.13
C VAL A 7 -29.38 -45.68 -48.58
N GLN A 8 -29.14 -44.36 -48.61
CA GLN A 8 -29.70 -43.33 -49.52
C GLN A 8 -31.24 -43.26 -49.73
N ARG A 9 -31.76 -42.01 -49.65
CA ARG A 9 -33.03 -41.40 -50.12
C ARG A 9 -34.14 -41.38 -49.05
N CYS A 10 -34.81 -40.27 -48.76
CA CYS A 10 -35.34 -39.23 -49.65
C CYS A 10 -35.16 -37.79 -49.12
N SER A 11 -35.18 -36.85 -50.07
CA SER A 11 -35.10 -35.40 -49.89
C SER A 11 -36.47 -34.77 -50.16
N HIS A 12 -37.00 -33.94 -49.25
CA HIS A 12 -37.70 -32.72 -49.67
C HIS A 12 -37.91 -31.69 -48.53
N LYS A 13 -37.26 -30.54 -48.73
CA LYS A 13 -37.70 -29.16 -48.47
C LYS A 13 -38.57 -28.87 -47.23
N GLY A 14 -37.91 -28.32 -46.22
CA GLY A 14 -38.47 -27.34 -45.30
C GLY A 14 -37.39 -26.33 -44.95
N ARG A 15 -37.45 -25.11 -45.52
CA ARG A 15 -36.49 -24.04 -45.26
C ARG A 15 -36.94 -23.28 -44.01
N ILE A 16 -36.46 -23.68 -42.84
CA ILE A 16 -36.34 -22.82 -41.65
C ILE A 16 -34.95 -23.04 -41.04
N MET A 17 -34.13 -21.99 -41.11
CA MET A 17 -32.88 -21.71 -40.39
C MET A 17 -32.69 -22.59 -39.13
N HIS A 18 -31.82 -23.62 -39.12
CA HIS A 18 -30.39 -23.58 -38.72
C HIS A 18 -30.11 -22.50 -37.65
N LYS A 19 -29.68 -22.80 -36.42
CA LYS A 19 -28.78 -23.86 -35.96
C LYS A 19 -29.11 -24.27 -34.52
N THR A 20 -29.31 -25.56 -34.29
CA THR A 20 -28.91 -26.21 -33.04
C THR A 20 -27.39 -26.12 -32.91
N LEU A 21 -26.85 -25.84 -31.72
CA LEU A 21 -25.65 -26.51 -31.24
C LEU A 21 -25.48 -26.31 -29.74
N THR A 22 -25.73 -27.39 -29.01
CA THR A 22 -25.31 -27.64 -27.64
C THR A 22 -23.77 -27.61 -27.58
N THR A 23 -23.18 -26.75 -26.76
CA THR A 23 -21.76 -26.88 -26.35
C THR A 23 -21.57 -26.48 -24.90
N LEU A 24 -21.11 -27.47 -24.14
CA LEU A 24 -20.65 -27.46 -22.75
C LEU A 24 -19.61 -26.36 -22.53
N ALA A 25 -19.96 -25.29 -21.81
CA ALA A 25 -19.00 -24.23 -21.44
C ALA A 25 -18.52 -24.48 -19.99
N LEU A 26 -17.24 -24.83 -19.89
CA LEU A 26 -16.48 -25.04 -18.66
C LEU A 26 -16.78 -23.97 -17.60
N ALA A 27 -17.24 -24.40 -16.42
CA ALA A 27 -17.26 -23.58 -15.22
C ALA A 27 -15.80 -23.19 -14.89
N SER A 28 -15.43 -21.95 -15.24
CA SER A 28 -14.11 -21.40 -14.96
C SER A 28 -14.05 -21.08 -13.46
N ALA A 29 -13.40 -21.95 -12.67
CA ALA A 29 -13.05 -21.61 -11.30
C ALA A 29 -12.03 -20.47 -11.32
N MET A 30 -12.51 -19.23 -11.12
CA MET A 30 -11.64 -18.09 -10.87
C MET A 30 -10.95 -18.34 -9.52
N LEU A 31 -9.75 -18.92 -9.53
CA LEU A 31 -8.85 -18.83 -8.38
C LEU A 31 -8.50 -17.36 -8.20
N ALA A 32 -9.24 -16.66 -7.33
CA ALA A 32 -8.80 -15.40 -6.78
C ALA A 32 -7.53 -15.69 -5.96
N ALA A 33 -6.36 -15.54 -6.58
CA ALA A 33 -5.11 -15.54 -5.84
C ALA A 33 -5.19 -14.36 -4.85
N PRO A 34 -5.00 -14.58 -3.53
CA PRO A 34 -4.89 -13.46 -2.61
C PRO A 34 -3.67 -12.66 -3.06
N ALA A 35 -3.89 -11.43 -3.52
CA ALA A 35 -2.81 -10.48 -3.72
C ALA A 35 -2.24 -10.18 -2.33
N LEU A 36 -1.23 -10.95 -1.92
CA LEU A 36 -0.44 -10.62 -0.76
C LEU A 36 0.29 -9.32 -1.09
N ALA A 37 -0.33 -8.20 -0.70
CA ALA A 37 0.38 -6.95 -0.49
C ALA A 37 1.38 -7.20 0.64
N GLN A 38 2.51 -7.81 0.29
CA GLN A 38 3.69 -7.91 1.11
C GLN A 38 4.16 -6.46 1.30
N ASN A 39 3.58 -5.75 2.26
CA ASN A 39 3.90 -4.36 2.50
C ASN A 39 5.38 -4.30 2.89
N ASP A 40 6.21 -3.87 1.95
CA ASP A 40 7.67 -3.93 2.05
C ASP A 40 8.14 -3.45 3.43
N ILE A 41 8.83 -4.33 4.15
CA ILE A 41 9.49 -3.95 5.40
C ILE A 41 10.76 -3.19 5.01
N GLY A 42 10.92 -2.01 5.58
CA GLY A 42 12.06 -1.17 5.28
C GLY A 42 12.53 -0.39 6.50
N THR A 43 13.37 0.59 6.22
CA THR A 43 13.85 1.57 7.19
C THR A 43 13.64 2.97 6.63
N LEU A 44 13.56 3.95 7.51
CA LEU A 44 13.70 5.36 7.14
C LEU A 44 15.18 5.65 6.83
N GLU A 45 15.38 6.63 5.95
CA GLU A 45 16.72 7.17 5.70
C GLU A 45 17.28 7.75 7.01
N ARG A 46 18.56 7.48 7.30
CA ARG A 46 19.22 8.00 8.51
C ARG A 46 19.27 9.53 8.49
N GLY A 47 19.26 10.15 9.66
CA GLY A 47 19.37 11.61 9.79
C GLY A 47 18.28 12.22 10.66
N ALA A 48 18.35 13.55 10.81
CA ALA A 48 17.42 14.31 11.63
C ALA A 48 16.12 14.57 10.87
N TYR A 49 14.99 14.27 11.51
CA TYR A 49 13.66 14.62 11.07
C TYR A 49 13.17 15.76 11.95
N ILE A 50 13.14 16.96 11.37
CA ILE A 50 12.69 18.17 12.07
C ILE A 50 11.19 18.27 11.89
N CYS A 51 10.48 18.24 13.00
CA CYS A 51 9.04 18.29 13.03
C CYS A 51 8.56 19.73 13.25
N GLU A 52 7.52 20.11 12.54
CA GLU A 52 6.93 21.43 12.59
C GLU A 52 5.44 21.37 12.29
N LEU A 53 4.71 22.36 12.80
CA LEU A 53 3.35 22.63 12.38
C LEU A 53 3.35 23.57 11.17
N PRO A 54 2.33 23.52 10.30
CA PRO A 54 2.16 24.53 9.27
C PRO A 54 2.05 25.91 9.93
N GLY A 55 2.80 26.87 9.41
CA GLY A 55 2.66 28.26 9.84
C GLY A 55 1.51 28.97 9.14
N ASP A 56 1.53 30.30 9.23
CA ASP A 56 0.54 31.18 8.61
C ASP A 56 1.09 31.84 7.33
N VAL A 57 0.21 32.19 6.41
CA VAL A 57 0.53 32.84 5.14
C VAL A 57 1.18 34.22 5.31
N ARG A 58 1.03 34.85 6.49
CA ARG A 58 1.67 36.14 6.82
C ARG A 58 2.95 35.98 7.66
N GLY A 59 3.32 34.76 8.02
CA GLY A 59 4.40 34.48 8.97
C GLY A 59 5.40 33.43 8.47
N ALA A 60 6.02 32.72 9.41
CA ALA A 60 6.96 31.64 9.10
C ALA A 60 6.26 30.50 8.34
N ALA A 61 6.95 29.88 7.39
CA ALA A 61 6.42 28.77 6.60
C ALA A 61 6.14 27.48 7.42
N GLY A 62 6.72 27.40 8.62
CA GLY A 62 6.55 26.33 9.58
C GLY A 62 6.83 26.83 11.00
N ILE A 63 6.15 26.24 11.98
CA ILE A 63 6.34 26.52 13.40
C ILE A 63 7.07 25.31 14.00
N PRO A 64 8.37 25.43 14.34
CA PRO A 64 9.16 24.31 14.84
C PRO A 64 8.52 23.66 16.05
N GLN A 65 8.58 22.33 16.11
CA GLN A 65 8.21 21.52 17.26
C GLN A 65 9.43 20.69 17.66
N PRO A 66 10.40 21.28 18.40
CA PRO A 66 11.67 20.61 18.73
C PRO A 66 11.45 19.32 19.51
N GLU A 67 10.50 19.32 20.44
CA GLU A 67 10.11 18.14 21.20
C GLU A 67 9.56 17.03 20.31
N GLU A 68 8.94 17.38 19.19
CA GLU A 68 8.45 16.41 18.20
C GLU A 68 9.54 15.82 17.29
N SER A 69 10.69 16.48 17.23
CA SER A 69 11.77 16.09 16.32
C SER A 69 12.48 14.82 16.80
N PHE A 70 13.02 14.07 15.86
CA PHE A 70 13.77 12.84 16.15
C PHE A 70 14.86 12.61 15.12
N THR A 71 15.86 11.80 15.45
CA THR A 71 16.94 11.39 14.55
C THR A 71 16.91 9.90 14.38
N ILE A 72 16.92 9.42 13.14
CA ILE A 72 17.12 8.00 12.83
C ILE A 72 18.62 7.70 12.94
N THR A 73 18.98 6.94 13.97
CA THR A 73 20.39 6.67 14.32
C THR A 73 20.91 5.41 13.64
N ASN A 74 20.07 4.38 13.52
CA ASN A 74 20.36 3.13 12.81
C ASN A 74 19.05 2.54 12.29
N ALA A 75 19.13 1.58 11.35
CA ALA A 75 18.07 0.77 10.75
C ALA A 75 16.68 1.07 11.31
N SER A 76 16.31 0.50 12.45
CA SER A 76 14.98 0.64 13.06
C SER A 76 15.00 1.34 14.43
N ARG A 77 15.95 2.25 14.66
CA ARG A 77 16.14 2.98 15.93
C ARG A 77 16.13 4.49 15.72
N TYR A 78 15.53 5.20 16.68
CA TYR A 78 15.53 6.65 16.73
C TYR A 78 16.02 7.18 18.09
N SER A 79 16.48 8.42 18.10
CA SER A 79 16.66 9.24 19.30
C SER A 79 15.84 10.53 19.19
N SER A 80 15.43 11.08 20.33
CA SER A 80 14.66 12.31 20.46
C SER A 80 15.11 13.06 21.72
N PRO A 81 14.72 14.33 21.92
CA PRO A 81 15.02 15.06 23.16
C PRO A 81 14.53 14.34 24.43
N GLN A 82 13.44 13.58 24.32
CA GLN A 82 12.80 12.88 25.44
C GLN A 82 13.36 11.46 25.68
N GLY A 83 14.23 10.97 24.79
CA GLY A 83 14.78 9.61 24.88
C GLY A 83 14.84 8.89 23.54
N SER A 84 15.15 7.59 23.58
CA SER A 84 15.35 6.76 22.39
C SER A 84 14.33 5.64 22.31
N GLY A 85 14.12 5.12 21.10
CA GLY A 85 13.16 4.06 20.84
C GLY A 85 13.40 3.36 19.52
N THR A 86 12.45 2.50 19.16
CA THR A 86 12.45 1.73 17.90
C THR A 86 11.20 2.01 17.10
N TYR A 87 11.27 1.71 15.81
CA TYR A 87 10.14 1.85 14.90
C TYR A 87 10.09 0.70 13.92
N LEU A 88 8.94 0.55 13.27
CA LEU A 88 8.71 -0.39 12.18
C LEU A 88 8.16 0.37 10.98
N ARG A 89 8.88 0.33 9.86
CA ARG A 89 8.36 0.80 8.58
C ARG A 89 7.76 -0.37 7.79
N ARG A 90 6.55 -0.18 7.29
CA ARG A 90 5.87 -1.09 6.35
C ARG A 90 5.24 -0.27 5.24
N GLY A 91 5.66 -0.51 4.00
CA GLY A 91 5.25 0.28 2.84
C GLY A 91 5.48 1.78 3.09
N ASN A 92 4.37 2.53 3.12
CA ASN A 92 4.36 3.98 3.30
C ASN A 92 4.05 4.41 4.74
N GLU A 93 4.07 3.51 5.72
CA GLU A 93 3.81 3.85 7.12
C GLU A 93 4.99 3.51 8.03
N VAL A 94 5.16 4.32 9.06
CA VAL A 94 6.15 4.15 10.12
C VAL A 94 5.44 4.18 11.45
N ARG A 95 5.49 3.06 12.17
CA ARG A 95 4.95 2.96 13.52
C ARG A 95 6.09 2.97 14.53
N MET A 96 6.05 3.89 15.46
CA MET A 96 6.95 3.88 16.62
C MET A 96 6.51 2.76 17.57
N THR A 97 7.43 1.87 17.91
CA THR A 97 7.14 0.61 18.62
C THR A 97 7.70 0.55 20.04
N SER A 98 8.56 1.50 20.42
CA SER A 98 9.07 1.67 21.78
C SER A 98 9.58 3.09 22.02
N GLY A 99 9.90 3.41 23.27
CA GLY A 99 10.41 4.73 23.67
C GLY A 99 9.32 5.78 23.84
N PRO A 100 9.68 7.06 24.01
CA PRO A 100 8.74 8.14 24.31
C PRO A 100 7.66 8.37 23.25
N ARG A 101 7.90 7.95 22.00
CA ARG A 101 6.97 8.11 20.88
C ARG A 101 6.14 6.86 20.59
N ASN A 102 6.17 5.84 21.46
CA ASN A 102 5.48 4.58 21.21
C ASN A 102 3.99 4.81 20.88
N GLY A 103 3.50 4.15 19.84
CA GLY A 103 2.12 4.30 19.37
C GLY A 103 1.96 5.30 18.22
N ASN A 104 2.84 6.30 18.10
CA ASN A 104 2.78 7.27 17.01
C ASN A 104 2.93 6.57 15.66
N VAL A 105 2.13 7.00 14.67
CA VAL A 105 2.16 6.49 13.31
C VAL A 105 2.37 7.63 12.36
N TYR A 106 3.30 7.47 11.43
CA TYR A 106 3.57 8.46 10.40
C TYR A 106 3.30 7.87 9.02
N ARG A 107 2.69 8.68 8.15
CA ARG A 107 2.60 8.42 6.72
C ARG A 107 3.79 9.05 6.01
N ILE A 108 4.50 8.23 5.24
CA ILE A 108 5.57 8.63 4.34
C ILE A 108 4.93 9.26 3.11
N MET A 109 5.15 10.56 2.93
CA MET A 109 4.69 11.32 1.77
C MET A 109 5.75 11.34 0.67
N SER A 110 7.02 11.38 1.08
CA SER A 110 8.19 11.19 0.22
C SER A 110 9.36 10.65 1.06
N ARG A 111 10.50 10.35 0.44
CA ARG A 111 11.69 9.86 1.16
C ARG A 111 12.17 10.78 2.29
N SER A 112 11.88 12.09 2.20
CA SER A 112 12.31 13.10 3.17
C SER A 112 11.14 13.75 3.91
N PHE A 113 9.91 13.30 3.71
CA PHE A 113 8.73 13.98 4.23
C PHE A 113 7.73 13.00 4.86
N LEU A 114 7.45 13.21 6.14
CA LEU A 114 6.52 12.43 6.94
C LEU A 114 5.39 13.33 7.47
N ARG A 115 4.20 12.77 7.63
CA ARG A 115 3.13 13.37 8.45
C ARG A 115 2.72 12.43 9.54
N LEU A 116 2.55 12.95 10.76
CA LEU A 116 1.92 12.20 11.84
C LEU A 116 0.46 11.92 11.45
N LEU A 117 -0.03 10.73 11.75
CA LEU A 117 -1.43 10.38 11.61
C LEU A 117 -2.19 10.76 12.87
N ASP A 118 -3.39 11.31 12.68
CA ASP A 118 -4.33 11.52 13.77
C ASP A 118 -4.98 10.17 14.17
N GLY A 119 -5.76 10.17 15.25
CA GLY A 119 -6.37 8.95 15.80
C GLY A 119 -7.32 8.22 14.84
N ASP A 120 -7.81 8.90 13.81
CA ASP A 120 -8.64 8.35 12.74
C ASP A 120 -7.82 7.76 11.56
N GLY A 121 -6.49 7.83 11.61
CA GLY A 121 -5.59 7.35 10.57
C GLY A 121 -5.39 8.32 9.41
N THR A 122 -5.93 9.53 9.48
CA THR A 122 -5.73 10.57 8.45
C THR A 122 -4.45 11.37 8.71
N PRO A 123 -3.77 11.91 7.68
CA PRO A 123 -2.58 12.73 7.90
C PRO A 123 -2.91 14.04 8.62
N GLY A 124 -2.41 14.17 9.85
CA GLY A 124 -2.58 15.34 10.68
C GLY A 124 -1.70 16.53 10.25
N LYS A 125 -1.74 17.58 11.07
CA LYS A 125 -1.02 18.83 10.79
C LYS A 125 0.49 18.70 10.96
N LEU A 126 0.94 17.93 11.95
CA LEU A 126 2.37 17.79 12.26
C LEU A 126 3.10 17.11 11.11
N ARG A 127 4.13 17.79 10.60
CA ARG A 127 4.92 17.33 9.47
C ARG A 127 6.38 17.25 9.89
N CYS A 128 7.10 16.20 9.48
CA CYS A 128 8.50 16.00 9.81
C CYS A 128 9.33 15.87 8.55
N ILE A 129 10.34 16.73 8.41
CA ILE A 129 11.17 16.87 7.22
C ILE A 129 12.57 16.38 7.56
N ARG A 130 13.10 15.44 6.76
CA ARG A 130 14.47 14.96 6.90
C ARG A 130 15.43 16.06 6.45
N LEU A 131 16.25 16.56 7.37
CA LEU A 131 17.44 17.33 7.04
C LEU A 131 18.54 16.35 6.64
N GLY A 132 18.95 16.44 5.36
CA GLY A 132 19.93 15.54 4.77
C GLY A 132 21.26 15.56 5.52
N ARG A 133 21.86 14.38 5.62
CA ARG A 133 23.28 14.18 5.32
C ARG A 133 23.37 13.12 4.23
#